data_AF-A0A392R739-F1
#
_entry.id   AF-A0A392R739-F1
#
_cell.length_a   1.000
_cell.length_b   1.000
_cell.length_c   1.000
_cell.angle_alpha   90.00
_cell.angle_beta   90.00
_cell.angle_gamma   90.00
#
_symmetry.space_group_name_H-M   'P 1'
#
loop_
_entity.id
_entity.type
_entity.pdbx_description
1 polymer ?
#
loop_
_entity_poly.entity_id
_entity_poly.type
_entity_poly.pdbx_seq_one_letter_code
_entity_poly.pdbx_strand_id
1 'polypeptide(L)'
;MEQCRGIVVASAVFGNFDEINEPKNISEYSKQTVCFLMFVDEETEKYLRSSGRLGASKKIGLWRIIVARNLPYTDARRSGK
;
A
#
# COMPACT_ATOMS: atom_id res chain seq x y z
N MET A 1 1.78 7.52 14.06
CA MET A 1 0.71 6.98 13.21
C MET A 1 -0.60 7.50 13.74
N GLU A 2 -1.46 8.07 12.88
CA GLU A 2 -2.83 8.36 13.31
C GLU A 2 -3.48 7.08 13.82
N GLN A 3 -4.17 7.17 14.94
CA GLN A 3 -4.78 6.02 15.59
C GLN A 3 -6.03 5.62 14.79
N CYS A 4 -5.99 4.46 14.15
CA CYS A 4 -7.18 3.87 13.51
C CYS A 4 -8.10 3.32 14.60
N ARG A 5 -9.29 3.90 14.74
CA ARG A 5 -10.24 3.57 15.83
C ARG A 5 -11.40 2.68 15.39
N GLY A 6 -11.36 2.18 14.16
CA GLY A 6 -12.43 1.40 13.53
C GLY A 6 -11.87 0.24 12.73
N ILE A 7 -12.23 0.19 11.44
CA ILE A 7 -11.89 -0.91 10.54
C ILE A 7 -10.54 -0.63 9.86
N VAL A 8 -9.72 -1.66 9.72
CA VAL A 8 -8.47 -1.60 8.95
C VAL A 8 -8.58 -2.56 7.78
N VAL A 9 -8.32 -2.05 6.58
CA VAL A 9 -8.12 -2.84 5.37
C VAL A 9 -6.63 -2.81 5.07
N ALA A 10 -6.00 -3.97 5.19
CA ALA A 10 -4.58 -4.15 4.89
C ALA A 10 -4.41 -4.97 3.62
N SER A 11 -3.56 -4.51 2.71
CA SER A 11 -3.12 -5.25 1.52
C SER A 11 -1.60 -5.13 1.38
N ALA A 12 -0.99 -5.97 0.55
CA ALA A 12 0.44 -5.96 0.33
C ALA A 12 0.80 -6.25 -1.14
N VAL A 13 1.81 -5.54 -1.65
CA VAL A 13 2.41 -5.77 -2.96
C VAL A 13 3.92 -5.71 -2.81
N PHE A 14 4.61 -6.78 -3.23
CA PHE A 14 6.06 -6.92 -3.11
C PHE A 14 6.67 -7.32 -4.45
N GLY A 15 7.96 -7.02 -4.66
CA GLY A 15 8.69 -7.31 -5.89
C GLY A 15 8.21 -6.53 -7.11
N ASN A 16 7.47 -5.43 -6.92
CA ASN A 16 6.94 -4.57 -7.98
C ASN A 16 6.13 -5.34 -9.06
N PHE A 17 5.48 -6.45 -8.68
CA PHE A 17 4.80 -7.32 -9.64
C PHE A 17 3.43 -6.83 -10.10
N ASP A 18 2.77 -6.01 -9.29
CA ASP A 18 1.42 -5.55 -9.52
C ASP A 18 1.30 -4.04 -9.29
N GLU A 19 0.39 -3.42 -10.02
CA GLU A 19 0.07 -2.00 -9.83
C GLU A 19 -0.87 -1.79 -8.64
N ILE A 20 -0.58 -0.77 -7.83
CA ILE A 20 -1.45 -0.36 -6.72
C ILE A 20 -2.65 0.42 -7.27
N ASN A 21 -3.79 -0.26 -7.36
CA ASN A 21 -5.05 0.36 -7.76
C ASN A 21 -5.75 1.04 -6.57
N GLU A 22 -6.29 2.23 -6.81
CA GLU A 22 -7.05 2.97 -5.81
C GLU A 22 -8.43 2.34 -5.58
N PRO A 23 -8.91 2.21 -4.33
CA PRO A 23 -10.26 1.71 -4.04
C PRO A 23 -11.30 2.70 -4.58
N LYS A 24 -12.25 2.22 -5.37
CA LYS A 24 -13.34 3.01 -5.95
C LYS A 24 -14.66 2.71 -5.25
N ASN A 25 -15.64 3.62 -5.37
CA ASN A 25 -16.99 3.48 -4.81
C ASN A 25 -17.05 3.33 -3.27
N ILE A 26 -16.13 3.99 -2.56
CA ILE A 26 -16.11 4.02 -1.10
C ILE A 26 -16.99 5.17 -0.60
N SER A 27 -17.90 4.88 0.34
CA SER A 27 -18.76 5.89 0.97
C SER A 27 -17.96 6.89 1.81
N GLU A 28 -18.43 8.14 1.93
CA GLU A 28 -17.77 9.17 2.75
C GLU A 28 -17.59 8.74 4.21
N TYR A 29 -18.60 8.06 4.78
CA TYR A 29 -18.49 7.47 6.11
C TYR A 29 -17.31 6.50 6.22
N SER A 30 -17.11 5.64 5.21
CA SER A 30 -16.02 4.67 5.19
C SER A 30 -14.66 5.35 5.01
N LYS A 31 -14.56 6.44 4.22
CA LYS A 31 -13.31 7.19 4.06
C LYS A 31 -12.81 7.80 5.38
N GLN A 32 -13.72 8.11 6.31
CA GLN A 32 -13.39 8.68 7.62
C GLN A 32 -13.14 7.62 8.70
N THR A 33 -13.80 6.46 8.58
CA THR A 33 -13.80 5.42 9.63
C THR A 33 -12.88 4.23 9.33
N VAL A 34 -12.54 4.02 8.05
CA VAL A 34 -11.72 2.89 7.59
C VAL A 34 -10.31 3.36 7.26
N CYS A 35 -9.31 2.66 7.79
CA CYS A 35 -7.91 2.86 7.44
C CYS A 35 -7.49 1.88 6.35
N PHE A 36 -7.11 2.41 5.19
CA PHE A 36 -6.55 1.64 4.09
C PHE A 36 -5.02 1.67 4.18
N LEU A 37 -4.42 0.50 4.45
CA LEU A 37 -2.99 0.31 4.58
C LEU A 37 -2.48 -0.59 3.45
N MET A 38 -1.44 -0.14 2.75
CA MET A 38 -0.80 -0.92 1.70
C MET A 38 0.67 -1.12 2.09
N PHE A 39 1.05 -2.37 2.30
CA PHE A 39 2.42 -2.75 2.59
C PHE A 39 3.18 -2.97 1.28
N VAL A 40 4.35 -2.35 1.17
CA VAL A 40 5.24 -2.48 0.02
C VAL A 40 6.67 -2.72 0.47
N ASP A 41 7.49 -3.33 -0.37
CA ASP A 41 8.93 -3.46 -0.12
C ASP A 41 9.69 -2.25 -0.64
N GLU A 42 10.99 -2.20 -0.36
CA GLU A 42 11.84 -1.08 -0.76
C GLU A 42 11.96 -0.95 -2.29
N GLU A 43 11.90 -2.08 -3.00
CA GLU A 43 11.89 -2.09 -4.48
C GLU A 43 10.62 -1.43 -5.03
N THR A 44 9.44 -1.87 -4.58
CA THR A 44 8.16 -1.31 -4.99
C THR A 44 8.04 0.15 -4.56
N GLU A 45 8.50 0.51 -3.35
CA GLU A 45 8.52 1.92 -2.91
C GLU A 45 9.33 2.79 -3.87
N LYS A 46 10.55 2.34 -4.24
CA LYS A 46 11.43 3.07 -5.15
C LYS A 46 10.79 3.25 -6.51
N TYR A 47 10.15 2.20 -7.04
CA TYR A 47 9.39 2.28 -8.29
C TYR A 47 8.28 3.33 -8.18
N LEU A 48 7.42 3.26 -7.16
CA LEU A 48 6.29 4.19 -6.98
C LEU A 48 6.73 5.65 -6.83
N ARG A 49 7.89 5.90 -6.22
CA ARG A 49 8.50 7.24 -6.13
C ARG A 49 8.95 7.73 -7.50
N SER A 50 9.67 6.87 -8.25
CA SER A 50 10.16 7.22 -9.58
C SER A 50 9.04 7.44 -10.60
N SER A 51 7.93 6.71 -10.46
CA SER A 51 6.75 6.86 -11.32
C SER A 51 5.88 8.07 -10.98
N GLY A 52 6.25 8.85 -9.95
CA GLY A 52 5.47 9.99 -9.47
C GLY A 52 4.14 9.63 -8.78
N ARG A 53 3.85 8.34 -8.57
CA ARG A 53 2.61 7.88 -7.92
C ARG A 53 2.67 8.04 -6.40
N LEU A 54 3.86 7.95 -5.81
CA LEU A 54 4.08 8.14 -4.39
C LEU A 54 4.65 9.53 -4.10
N GLY A 55 3.77 10.46 -3.73
CA GLY A 55 4.15 11.80 -3.30
C GLY A 55 4.77 11.86 -1.90
N ALA A 56 5.10 13.07 -1.44
CA ALA A 56 5.70 13.31 -0.12
C ALA A 56 4.82 12.83 1.05
N SER A 57 3.49 12.77 0.84
CA SER A 57 2.51 12.32 1.84
C SER A 57 2.50 10.80 2.09
N LYS A 58 3.28 10.01 1.33
CA LYS A 58 3.25 8.53 1.36
C LYS A 58 1.84 7.94 1.22
N LYS A 59 0.98 8.60 0.44
CA LYS A 59 -0.39 8.16 0.15
C LYS A 59 -0.59 7.97 -1.34
N ILE A 60 -1.36 6.95 -1.70
CA ILE A 60 -1.84 6.71 -3.07
C ILE A 60 -3.36 6.58 -2.98
N GLY A 61 -4.07 7.66 -3.33
CA GLY A 61 -5.51 7.74 -3.09
C GLY A 61 -5.84 7.58 -1.60
N LEU A 62 -6.68 6.59 -1.28
CA LEU A 62 -7.00 6.20 0.10
C LEU A 62 -5.90 5.39 0.79
N TRP A 63 -5.00 4.73 0.04
CA TRP A 63 -3.96 3.89 0.61
C TRP A 63 -2.89 4.70 1.31
N ARG A 64 -2.59 4.33 2.56
CA ARG A 64 -1.41 4.76 3.30
C ARG A 64 -0.31 3.72 3.08
N ILE A 65 0.80 4.14 2.50
CA ILE A 65 1.89 3.24 2.12
C ILE A 65 2.81 3.01 3.32
N ILE A 66 2.98 1.74 3.68
CA ILE A 66 3.90 1.29 4.73
C ILE A 66 4.99 0.47 4.07
N VAL A 67 6.24 0.87 4.28
CA VAL A 67 7.40 0.18 3.72
C VAL A 67 7.82 -0.91 4.69
N ALA A 68 7.66 -2.17 4.28
CA ALA A 68 8.18 -3.32 4.98
C ALA A 68 9.68 -3.45 4.69
N ARG A 69 10.48 -3.54 5.76
CA ARG A 69 11.93 -3.74 5.70
C ARG A 69 12.28 -5.05 6.37
N ASN A 70 13.43 -5.61 6.02
CA ASN A 70 13.92 -6.89 6.53
C ASN A 70 12.89 -8.01 6.31
N LEU A 71 12.43 -8.16 5.07
CA LEU A 71 11.50 -9.22 4.71
C LEU A 71 12.10 -10.59 5.05
N PRO A 72 11.31 -11.55 5.54
CA PRO A 72 11.80 -12.87 5.94
C PRO A 72 12.13 -13.78 4.73
N TYR A 73 12.11 -13.23 3.52
CA TYR A 73 12.41 -13.90 2.26
C TYR A 73 13.22 -12.97 1.37
N THR A 74 14.07 -13.57 0.52
CA THR A 74 14.94 -12.85 -0.41
C THR A 74 14.40 -12.77 -1.82
N ASP A 75 13.42 -13.63 -2.16
CA ASP A 75 12.87 -13.76 -3.51
C ASP A 75 11.37 -13.49 -3.48
N ALA A 76 10.93 -12.53 -4.28
CA ALA A 76 9.53 -12.20 -4.41
C ALA A 76 8.89 -13.21 -5.36
N ARG A 77 8.14 -14.17 -4.82
CA ARG A 77 7.44 -15.17 -5.63
C ARG A 77 6.07 -14.65 -6.05
N ARG A 78 5.81 -14.62 -7.35
CA ARG A 78 4.45 -14.47 -7.87
C ARG A 78 3.72 -15.80 -7.70
N SER A 79 2.63 -15.80 -6.93
CA SER A 79 1.78 -16.98 -6.79
C SER A 79 1.25 -17.40 -8.16
N GLY A 80 1.78 -18.50 -8.71
CA GLY A 80 1.18 -19.32 -9.77
C GLY A 80 1.11 -18.71 -11.17
N LYS A 81 1.97 -19.20 -12.06
CA LYS A 81 1.57 -19.57 -13.41
C LYS A 81 2.02 -21.00 -13.67
#